data_AF-A0A8H7Q6Z2-F1
#
_entry.id   AF-A0A8H7Q6Z2-F1
#
_cell.length_a   1.000
_cell.length_b   1.000
_cell.length_c   1.000
_cell.angle_alpha   90.00
_cell.angle_beta   90.00
_cell.angle_gamma   90.00
#
_symmetry.space_group_name_H-M   'P 1'
#
loop_
_entity.id
_entity.type
_entity.pdbx_description
1 polymer ?
#
loop_
_entity_poly.entity_id
_entity_poly.type
_entity_poly.pdbx_seq_one_letter_code
_entity_poly.pdbx_strand_id
1 'polypeptide(L)'
;RELVPKSACGNQFQLYEDVVGKNINGGTLKVSETGPMVASVTVEKQISQNSWIKQNISLSAISRRVEFDTEVEWRESHQFLKVEFNWDIVSDHATYEIQYGAVQRPNHYNTTLDSARFEVCGHKFADLSDAGYGVALLNDCKYGYATHGQSQRLSLLRSPKGPDAHADMGRHYFKYAVYPHTGYFHASDVVQQAYEFNVQLLPR
;
A
#
# COMPACT_ATOMS: atom_id res chain seq x y z
N ARG A 1 -4.64 -17.72 10.59
CA ARG A 1 -5.87 -16.94 10.30
C ARG A 1 -5.72 -16.38 8.89
N GLU A 2 -6.79 -16.36 8.11
CA GLU A 2 -6.79 -15.73 6.78
C GLU A 2 -6.84 -14.21 6.97
N LEU A 3 -6.00 -13.44 6.26
CA LEU A 3 -5.88 -11.99 6.45
C LEU A 3 -6.84 -11.19 5.59
N VAL A 4 -7.22 -11.77 4.46
CA VAL A 4 -8.12 -11.17 3.48
C VAL A 4 -9.40 -12.01 3.50
N PRO A 5 -10.58 -11.42 3.67
CA PRO A 5 -11.84 -12.15 3.60
C PRO A 5 -11.96 -12.86 2.25
N LYS A 6 -12.58 -14.06 2.22
CA LYS A 6 -12.76 -14.85 0.98
C LYS A 6 -13.49 -14.12 -0.15
N SER A 7 -14.31 -13.11 0.19
CA SER A 7 -15.04 -12.28 -0.77
C SER A 7 -14.23 -11.09 -1.31
N ALA A 8 -13.01 -10.88 -0.81
CA ALA A 8 -12.19 -9.72 -1.10
C ALA A 8 -10.83 -10.14 -1.67
N CYS A 9 -10.10 -9.15 -2.18
CA CYS A 9 -8.73 -9.32 -2.64
C CYS A 9 -7.81 -8.29 -1.96
N GLY A 10 -6.57 -8.70 -1.74
CA GLY A 10 -5.47 -7.80 -1.42
C GLY A 10 -4.76 -7.34 -2.69
N ASN A 11 -4.05 -6.21 -2.61
CA ASN A 11 -3.25 -5.67 -3.71
C ASN A 11 -4.06 -5.34 -4.97
N GLN A 12 -5.25 -4.77 -4.80
CA GLN A 12 -6.12 -4.33 -5.89
C GLN A 12 -5.76 -2.91 -6.32
N PHE A 13 -5.28 -2.74 -7.54
CA PHE A 13 -5.06 -1.41 -8.11
C PHE A 13 -6.38 -0.75 -8.50
N GLN A 14 -6.54 0.50 -8.13
CA GLN A 14 -7.71 1.33 -8.38
C GLN A 14 -7.29 2.65 -9.02
N LEU A 15 -8.04 3.05 -10.03
CA LEU A 15 -7.84 4.27 -10.77
C LEU A 15 -9.00 5.20 -10.49
N TYR A 16 -8.71 6.35 -9.90
CA TYR A 16 -9.71 7.34 -9.54
C TYR A 16 -9.67 8.51 -10.50
N GLU A 17 -10.85 8.92 -10.95
CA GLU A 17 -11.10 10.22 -11.58
C GLU A 17 -11.94 11.03 -10.59
N ASP A 18 -11.27 11.93 -9.87
CA ASP A 18 -11.83 12.66 -8.72
C ASP A 18 -12.33 11.71 -7.61
N VAL A 19 -13.65 11.49 -7.50
CA VAL A 19 -14.28 10.63 -6.47
C VAL A 19 -14.57 9.21 -6.99
N VAL A 20 -14.64 9.01 -8.31
CA VAL A 20 -15.06 7.73 -8.90
C VAL A 20 -13.86 6.83 -9.14
N GLY A 21 -13.77 5.75 -8.36
CA GLY A 21 -12.75 4.71 -8.51
C GLY A 21 -13.18 3.57 -9.42
N LYS A 22 -12.28 3.12 -10.31
CA LYS A 22 -12.43 1.92 -11.15
C LYS A 22 -11.31 0.94 -10.84
N ASN A 23 -11.65 -0.34 -10.70
CA ASN A 23 -10.66 -1.39 -10.51
C ASN A 23 -9.90 -1.65 -11.81
N ILE A 24 -8.57 -1.71 -11.73
CA ILE A 24 -7.73 -2.16 -12.83
C ILE A 24 -7.72 -3.70 -12.80
N ASN A 25 -8.55 -4.26 -13.66
CA ASN A 25 -8.75 -5.69 -13.82
C ASN A 25 -7.90 -6.25 -14.96
N GLY A 26 -7.72 -7.57 -14.95
CA GLY A 26 -6.87 -8.26 -15.91
C GLY A 26 -5.37 -8.08 -15.61
N GLY A 27 -4.56 -8.54 -16.55
CA GLY A 27 -3.11 -8.60 -16.42
C GLY A 27 -2.58 -10.01 -16.65
N THR A 28 -1.26 -10.12 -16.75
CA THR A 28 -0.58 -11.41 -16.81
C THR A 28 0.19 -11.64 -15.53
N LEU A 29 0.23 -12.91 -15.09
CA LEU A 29 1.01 -13.35 -13.95
C LEU A 29 2.03 -14.36 -14.43
N LYS A 30 3.28 -14.18 -14.04
CA LYS A 30 4.38 -15.10 -14.33
C LYS A 30 5.17 -15.33 -13.05
N VAL A 31 5.60 -16.56 -12.82
CA VAL A 31 6.56 -16.84 -11.75
C VAL A 31 7.93 -16.35 -12.21
N SER A 32 8.54 -15.44 -11.46
CA SER A 32 9.83 -14.83 -11.79
C SER A 32 10.98 -15.54 -11.06
N GLU A 33 10.76 -15.98 -9.83
CA GLU A 33 11.76 -16.65 -9.01
C GLU A 33 11.14 -17.78 -8.17
N THR A 34 11.80 -18.94 -8.18
CA THR A 34 11.41 -20.15 -7.41
C THR A 34 12.54 -20.62 -6.49
N GLY A 35 13.41 -19.71 -6.08
CA GLY A 35 14.56 -20.01 -5.24
C GLY A 35 14.16 -20.41 -3.80
N PRO A 36 15.05 -21.07 -3.05
CA PRO A 36 14.78 -21.43 -1.66
C PRO A 36 14.77 -20.22 -0.72
N MET A 37 15.43 -19.12 -1.09
CA MET A 37 15.53 -17.91 -0.27
C MET A 37 14.46 -16.87 -0.58
N VAL A 38 14.06 -16.75 -1.86
CA VAL A 38 13.06 -15.81 -2.34
C VAL A 38 12.20 -16.50 -3.39
N ALA A 39 10.89 -16.40 -3.21
CA ALA A 39 9.92 -16.71 -4.24
C ALA A 39 9.29 -15.39 -4.71
N SER A 40 9.13 -15.24 -6.03
CA SER A 40 8.52 -14.04 -6.59
C SER A 40 7.63 -14.35 -7.80
N VAL A 41 6.57 -13.56 -7.92
CA VAL A 41 5.70 -13.52 -9.10
C VAL A 41 5.70 -12.10 -9.66
N THR A 42 5.79 -11.99 -10.98
CA THR A 42 5.64 -10.74 -11.71
C THR A 42 4.22 -10.63 -12.23
N VAL A 43 3.58 -9.51 -11.92
CA VAL A 43 2.25 -9.14 -12.40
C VAL A 43 2.39 -7.93 -13.32
N GLU A 44 1.90 -8.04 -14.54
CA GLU A 44 1.87 -6.95 -15.51
C GLU A 44 0.42 -6.59 -15.83
N LYS A 45 0.05 -5.32 -15.64
CA LYS A 45 -1.29 -4.79 -15.91
C LYS A 45 -1.22 -3.59 -16.84
N GLN A 46 -2.09 -3.56 -17.83
CA GLN A 46 -2.27 -2.38 -18.68
C GLN A 46 -3.28 -1.43 -18.00
N ILE A 47 -2.93 -0.15 -17.86
CA ILE A 47 -3.87 0.87 -17.38
C ILE A 47 -4.63 1.48 -18.58
N SER A 48 -3.87 1.94 -19.58
CA SER A 48 -4.38 2.55 -20.81
C SER A 48 -3.47 2.18 -21.98
N GLN A 49 -3.64 2.77 -23.17
CA GLN A 49 -2.74 2.50 -24.31
C GLN A 49 -1.26 2.83 -24.02
N ASN A 50 -1.01 3.83 -23.18
CA ASN A 50 0.33 4.37 -22.95
C ASN A 50 0.83 4.25 -21.50
N SER A 51 0.03 3.66 -20.61
CA SER A 51 0.37 3.49 -19.20
C SER A 51 0.21 2.03 -18.78
N TRP A 52 1.16 1.53 -18.00
CA TRP A 52 1.19 0.16 -17.52
C TRP A 52 1.83 0.06 -16.13
N ILE A 53 1.52 -1.01 -15.43
CA ILE A 53 2.07 -1.35 -14.11
C ILE A 53 2.74 -2.72 -14.24
N LYS A 54 3.99 -2.81 -13.81
CA LYS A 54 4.68 -4.06 -13.57
C LYS A 54 5.02 -4.13 -12.09
N GLN A 55 4.66 -5.22 -11.45
CA GLN A 55 4.92 -5.40 -10.04
C GLN A 55 5.51 -6.78 -9.79
N ASN A 56 6.63 -6.82 -9.08
CA ASN A 56 7.15 -8.06 -8.53
C ASN A 56 6.66 -8.17 -7.08
N ILE A 57 5.90 -9.22 -6.82
CA ILE A 57 5.45 -9.59 -5.48
C ILE A 57 6.42 -10.65 -5.00
N SER A 58 7.13 -10.40 -3.91
CA SER A 58 8.15 -11.30 -3.41
C SER A 58 7.93 -11.66 -1.94
N LEU A 59 8.33 -12.87 -1.59
CA LEU A 59 8.36 -13.37 -0.22
C LEU A 59 9.73 -13.99 0.03
N SER A 60 10.41 -13.51 1.07
CA SER A 60 11.70 -14.04 1.51
C SER A 60 11.51 -15.08 2.61
N ALA A 61 12.34 -16.13 2.61
CA ALA A 61 12.36 -17.16 3.65
C ALA A 61 12.74 -16.63 5.05
N ILE A 62 13.40 -15.47 5.12
CA ILE A 62 13.89 -14.86 6.37
C ILE A 62 13.06 -13.66 6.83
N SER A 63 12.00 -13.29 6.10
CA SER A 63 11.15 -12.16 6.45
C SER A 63 9.69 -12.54 6.37
N ARG A 64 8.87 -11.96 7.26
CA ARG A 64 7.42 -12.19 7.28
C ARG A 64 6.66 -11.20 6.40
N ARG A 65 7.34 -10.21 5.82
CA ARG A 65 6.72 -9.20 4.97
C ARG A 65 6.62 -9.68 3.53
N VAL A 66 5.50 -9.39 2.89
CA VAL A 66 5.34 -9.52 1.44
C VAL A 66 5.73 -8.19 0.83
N GLU A 67 6.76 -8.18 -0.02
CA GLU A 67 7.27 -6.97 -0.65
C GLU A 67 6.70 -6.81 -2.07
N PHE A 68 6.45 -5.57 -2.46
CA PHE A 68 5.86 -5.18 -3.72
C PHE A 68 6.78 -4.17 -4.41
N ASP A 69 7.69 -4.66 -5.25
CA ASP A 69 8.51 -3.80 -6.10
C ASP A 69 7.67 -3.38 -7.31
N THR A 70 7.27 -2.12 -7.35
CA THR A 70 6.33 -1.62 -8.34
C THR A 70 6.99 -0.63 -9.28
N GLU A 71 6.84 -0.91 -10.56
CA GLU A 71 7.28 -0.10 -11.67
C GLU A 71 6.05 0.34 -12.47
N VAL A 72 5.94 1.64 -12.74
CA VAL A 72 4.79 2.19 -13.46
C VAL A 72 5.27 3.14 -14.54
N GLU A 73 4.86 2.90 -15.79
CA GLU A 73 4.85 3.94 -16.81
C GLU A 73 3.53 4.69 -16.70
N TRP A 74 3.62 5.97 -16.34
CA TRP A 74 2.48 6.81 -16.03
C TRP A 74 2.35 7.95 -17.02
N ARG A 75 1.34 7.89 -17.89
CA ARG A 75 1.01 8.94 -18.86
C ARG A 75 -0.45 9.38 -18.80
N GLU A 76 -1.12 9.05 -17.71
CA GLU A 76 -2.52 9.42 -17.48
C GLU A 76 -2.68 10.93 -17.22
N SER A 77 -3.92 11.41 -17.32
CA SER A 77 -4.27 12.81 -17.06
C SER A 77 -5.49 12.87 -16.15
N HIS A 78 -5.42 13.70 -15.10
CA HIS A 78 -6.48 13.85 -14.09
C HIS A 78 -6.86 12.55 -13.38
N GLN A 79 -5.90 11.64 -13.23
CA GLN A 79 -6.13 10.35 -12.59
C GLN A 79 -5.29 10.19 -11.33
N PHE A 80 -5.78 9.32 -10.44
CA PHE A 80 -5.13 9.00 -9.18
C PHE A 80 -5.09 7.48 -9.01
N LEU A 81 -3.88 6.92 -9.08
CA LEU A 81 -3.62 5.51 -8.85
C LEU A 81 -3.47 5.24 -7.35
N LYS A 82 -4.24 4.28 -6.85
CA LYS A 82 -4.14 3.75 -5.49
C LYS A 82 -4.03 2.23 -5.53
N VAL A 83 -3.50 1.64 -4.47
CA VAL A 83 -3.62 0.22 -4.19
C VAL A 83 -4.47 0.03 -2.95
N GLU A 84 -5.39 -0.93 -3.00
CA GLU A 84 -6.29 -1.28 -1.91
C GLU A 84 -6.00 -2.70 -1.39
N PHE A 85 -6.06 -2.83 -0.08
CA PHE A 85 -6.06 -4.07 0.65
C PHE A 85 -7.26 -4.12 1.57
N ASN A 86 -8.02 -5.21 1.50
CA ASN A 86 -9.17 -5.44 2.36
C ASN A 86 -8.83 -6.50 3.39
N TRP A 87 -8.76 -6.10 4.66
CA TRP A 87 -8.30 -6.94 5.77
C TRP A 87 -9.48 -7.50 6.57
N ASP A 88 -9.35 -8.71 7.09
CA ASP A 88 -10.28 -9.29 8.07
C ASP A 88 -9.96 -8.78 9.50
N ILE A 89 -9.88 -7.46 9.67
CA ILE A 89 -9.54 -6.82 10.95
C ILE A 89 -10.57 -5.74 11.25
N VAL A 90 -11.22 -5.86 12.41
CA VAL A 90 -12.18 -4.87 12.89
C VAL A 90 -11.53 -4.06 14.00
N SER A 91 -11.35 -2.77 13.75
CA SER A 91 -10.83 -1.80 14.71
C SER A 91 -11.51 -0.46 14.44
N ASP A 92 -11.63 0.39 15.45
CA ASP A 92 -12.20 1.74 15.32
C ASP A 92 -11.15 2.78 14.90
N HIS A 93 -9.87 2.39 14.94
CA HIS A 93 -8.74 3.27 14.64
C HIS A 93 -7.69 2.58 13.77
N ALA A 94 -7.01 3.37 12.96
CA ALA A 94 -5.77 3.00 12.30
C ALA A 94 -4.61 3.85 12.86
N THR A 95 -3.44 3.24 13.00
CA THR A 95 -2.25 3.87 13.56
C THR A 95 -1.28 4.27 12.45
N TYR A 96 -0.89 5.53 12.38
CA TYR A 96 -0.01 6.06 11.34
C TYR A 96 1.27 6.61 11.94
N GLU A 97 2.41 6.38 11.29
CA GLU A 97 3.66 7.03 11.68
C GLU A 97 3.61 8.54 11.45
N ILE A 98 4.10 9.29 12.44
CA ILE A 98 4.39 10.72 12.37
C ILE A 98 5.84 10.95 12.82
N GLN A 99 6.29 12.20 12.79
CA GLN A 99 7.61 12.56 13.30
C GLN A 99 7.73 12.11 14.77
N TYR A 100 8.72 11.27 15.07
CA TYR A 100 9.06 10.80 16.41
C TYR A 100 7.93 10.07 17.16
N GLY A 101 6.95 9.51 16.44
CA GLY A 101 5.87 8.78 17.08
C GLY A 101 4.85 8.18 16.11
N ALA A 102 3.72 7.79 16.66
CA ALA A 102 2.58 7.31 15.91
C ALA A 102 1.31 7.95 16.44
N VAL A 103 0.33 8.13 15.57
CA VAL A 103 -0.98 8.70 15.92
C VAL A 103 -2.09 7.77 15.47
N GLN A 104 -3.07 7.56 16.34
CA GLN A 104 -4.30 6.86 16.00
C GLN A 104 -5.31 7.83 15.41
N ARG A 105 -5.91 7.45 14.28
CA ARG A 105 -7.01 8.19 13.66
C ARG A 105 -8.21 7.25 13.47
N PRO A 106 -9.45 7.73 13.68
CA PRO A 106 -10.64 6.95 13.38
C PRO A 106 -10.66 6.48 11.93
N ASN A 107 -11.13 5.26 11.70
CA ASN A 107 -11.31 4.68 10.36
C ASN A 107 -12.80 4.63 9.94
N HIS A 108 -13.66 5.42 10.58
CA HIS A 108 -15.10 5.50 10.33
C HIS A 108 -15.51 6.95 10.01
N TYR A 109 -16.67 7.17 9.37
CA TYR A 109 -17.16 8.50 9.00
C TYR A 109 -18.30 9.02 9.89
N ASN A 110 -18.11 8.95 11.21
CA ASN A 110 -19.17 9.32 12.15
C ASN A 110 -19.35 10.84 12.27
N THR A 111 -18.27 11.63 12.16
CA THR A 111 -18.32 13.09 12.23
C THR A 111 -17.89 13.74 10.92
N THR A 112 -18.23 15.02 10.72
CA THR A 112 -17.76 15.80 9.55
C THR A 112 -16.23 15.90 9.50
N LEU A 113 -15.57 15.92 10.65
CA LEU A 113 -14.11 15.88 10.76
C LEU A 113 -13.54 14.54 10.28
N ASP A 114 -14.24 13.44 10.54
CA ASP A 114 -13.82 12.12 10.06
C ASP A 114 -14.02 12.01 8.55
N SER A 115 -15.15 12.50 8.03
CA SER A 115 -15.40 12.57 6.59
C SER A 115 -14.38 13.43 5.85
N ALA A 116 -13.87 14.49 6.48
CA ALA A 116 -12.81 15.31 5.92
C ALA A 116 -11.44 14.60 5.83
N ARG A 117 -11.24 13.50 6.59
CA ARG A 117 -9.99 12.72 6.63
C ARG A 117 -10.03 11.53 5.67
N PHE A 118 -10.49 11.75 4.44
CA PHE A 118 -10.52 10.73 3.39
C PHE A 118 -9.12 10.23 3.00
N GLU A 119 -8.07 11.01 3.28
CA GLU A 119 -6.67 10.66 3.12
C GLU A 119 -5.86 11.37 4.21
N VAL A 120 -4.87 10.66 4.76
CA VAL A 120 -4.03 11.14 5.86
C VAL A 120 -2.57 10.91 5.55
N CYS A 121 -1.73 11.81 6.05
CA CYS A 121 -0.29 11.67 5.94
C CYS A 121 0.22 10.59 6.91
N GLY A 122 1.06 9.68 6.41
CA GLY A 122 1.83 8.71 7.16
C GLY A 122 3.22 8.58 6.56
N HIS A 123 4.24 8.36 7.39
CA HIS A 123 5.63 8.38 6.91
C HIS A 123 6.04 7.05 6.25
N LYS A 124 6.36 6.01 7.03
CA LYS A 124 6.82 4.70 6.53
C LYS A 124 5.79 3.60 6.72
N PHE A 125 4.84 3.76 7.64
CA PHE A 125 3.84 2.74 7.91
C PHE A 125 2.46 3.31 8.27
N ALA A 126 1.45 2.48 7.98
CA ALA A 126 0.11 2.55 8.53
C ALA A 126 -0.32 1.16 9.02
N ASP A 127 -0.74 1.05 10.28
CA ASP A 127 -1.13 -0.19 10.94
C ASP A 127 -2.63 -0.24 11.20
N LEU A 128 -3.23 -1.40 10.92
CA LEU A 128 -4.58 -1.76 11.33
C LEU A 128 -4.48 -3.04 12.18
N SER A 129 -4.79 -2.94 13.46
CA SER A 129 -4.66 -4.05 14.41
C SER A 129 -5.83 -4.15 15.39
N ASP A 130 -6.15 -5.38 15.78
CA ASP A 130 -7.04 -5.74 16.89
C ASP A 130 -6.23 -6.38 18.04
N ALA A 131 -6.91 -6.92 19.06
CA ALA A 131 -6.25 -7.51 20.24
C ALA A 131 -5.39 -8.74 19.92
N GLY A 132 -5.76 -9.50 18.90
CA GLY A 132 -5.10 -10.75 18.54
C GLY A 132 -4.11 -10.62 17.40
N TYR A 133 -4.34 -9.68 16.48
CA TYR A 133 -3.61 -9.63 15.22
C TYR A 133 -3.63 -8.25 14.56
N GLY A 134 -2.61 -7.96 13.75
CA GLY A 134 -2.54 -6.74 12.95
C GLY A 134 -1.84 -6.89 11.62
N VAL A 135 -2.08 -5.93 10.74
CA VAL A 135 -1.37 -5.79 9.47
C VAL A 135 -0.90 -4.35 9.31
N ALA A 136 0.39 -4.20 9.04
CA ALA A 136 0.99 -2.93 8.70
C ALA A 136 1.31 -2.83 7.21
N LEU A 137 0.94 -1.71 6.61
CA LEU A 137 1.30 -1.35 5.24
C LEU A 137 2.49 -0.39 5.26
N LEU A 138 3.65 -0.92 4.90
CA LEU A 138 4.93 -0.21 4.86
C LEU A 138 5.16 0.41 3.49
N ASN A 139 5.87 1.53 3.40
CA ASN A 139 6.25 2.17 2.15
C ASN A 139 7.64 2.82 2.23
N ASP A 140 8.22 3.14 1.06
CA ASP A 140 9.49 3.88 0.95
C ASP A 140 9.35 5.36 0.56
N CYS A 141 8.35 5.72 -0.25
CA CYS A 141 8.21 7.07 -0.83
C CYS A 141 6.76 7.58 -0.93
N LYS A 142 5.79 6.87 -0.37
CA LYS A 142 4.35 7.16 -0.49
C LYS A 142 3.77 7.64 0.84
N TYR A 143 3.37 8.90 0.89
CA TYR A 143 2.95 9.53 2.16
C TYR A 143 1.43 9.59 2.36
N GLY A 144 0.63 9.26 1.34
CA GLY A 144 -0.83 9.31 1.41
C GLY A 144 -1.43 7.94 1.73
N TYR A 145 -2.10 7.84 2.87
CA TYR A 145 -2.82 6.64 3.30
C TYR A 145 -4.30 6.93 3.49
N ALA A 146 -5.15 5.94 3.26
CA ALA A 146 -6.57 6.03 3.57
C ALA A 146 -7.03 4.70 4.17
N THR A 147 -7.59 4.71 5.38
CA THR A 147 -8.12 3.50 6.01
C THR A 147 -9.55 3.73 6.43
N HIS A 148 -10.46 2.93 5.89
CA HIS A 148 -11.89 3.05 6.13
C HIS A 148 -12.48 1.67 6.41
N GLY A 149 -12.90 1.44 7.65
CA GLY A 149 -13.22 0.13 8.18
C GLY A 149 -12.05 -0.84 7.94
N GLN A 150 -12.33 -1.90 7.18
CA GLN A 150 -11.41 -2.97 6.81
C GLN A 150 -10.55 -2.66 5.57
N SER A 151 -10.87 -1.60 4.84
CA SER A 151 -10.22 -1.23 3.58
C SER A 151 -9.08 -0.27 3.85
N GLN A 152 -7.85 -0.72 3.63
CA GLN A 152 -6.64 0.09 3.72
C GLN A 152 -6.09 0.36 2.32
N ARG A 153 -5.87 1.64 1.99
CA ARG A 153 -5.37 2.09 0.70
C ARG A 153 -4.09 2.89 0.86
N LEU A 154 -3.20 2.73 -0.11
CA LEU A 154 -2.00 3.54 -0.29
C LEU A 154 -2.13 4.33 -1.59
N SER A 155 -1.92 5.63 -1.50
CA SER A 155 -1.90 6.55 -2.64
C SER A 155 -0.56 6.45 -3.36
N LEU A 156 -0.57 6.08 -4.65
CA LEU A 156 0.64 5.76 -5.39
C LEU A 156 1.11 6.90 -6.29
N LEU A 157 0.29 7.32 -7.26
CA LEU A 157 0.64 8.33 -8.26
C LEU A 157 -0.59 9.18 -8.62
N ARG A 158 -0.40 10.48 -8.81
CA ARG A 158 -1.46 11.40 -9.23
C ARG A 158 -0.99 12.15 -10.48
N SER A 159 -1.88 12.41 -11.44
CA SER A 159 -1.58 13.22 -12.63
C SER A 159 -2.37 14.53 -12.67
N PRO A 160 -2.13 15.46 -11.72
CA PRO A 160 -2.72 16.80 -11.83
C PRO A 160 -2.17 17.51 -13.08
N LYS A 161 -2.93 18.46 -13.63
CA LYS A 161 -2.49 19.29 -14.78
C LYS A 161 -2.26 20.75 -14.43
N GLY A 162 -2.36 21.10 -13.15
CA GLY A 162 -2.00 22.39 -12.61
C GLY A 162 -1.29 22.22 -11.26
N PRO A 163 -0.21 22.96 -10.98
CA PRO A 163 0.41 24.00 -11.82
C PRO A 163 1.30 23.46 -12.97
N ASP A 164 1.68 22.18 -12.93
CA ASP A 164 2.49 21.53 -13.95
C ASP A 164 1.63 20.64 -14.86
N ALA A 165 1.77 20.78 -16.18
CA ALA A 165 1.07 20.00 -17.19
C ALA A 165 1.58 18.54 -17.28
N HIS A 166 2.80 18.27 -16.81
CA HIS A 166 3.45 16.96 -16.90
C HIS A 166 3.74 16.35 -15.52
N ALA A 167 3.05 16.81 -14.48
CA ALA A 167 3.24 16.31 -13.12
C ALA A 167 3.17 14.77 -13.08
N ASP A 168 4.22 14.17 -12.51
CA ASP A 168 4.42 12.73 -12.38
C ASP A 168 4.33 11.93 -13.69
N MET A 169 4.41 12.55 -14.87
CA MET A 169 4.44 11.80 -16.13
C MET A 169 5.80 11.16 -16.34
N GLY A 170 5.81 9.87 -16.67
CA GLY A 170 7.02 9.09 -16.93
C GLY A 170 7.09 7.80 -16.13
N ARG A 171 8.31 7.30 -15.92
CA ARG A 171 8.55 6.00 -15.29
C ARG A 171 8.87 6.16 -13.81
N HIS A 172 8.13 5.44 -12.97
CA HIS A 172 8.24 5.47 -11.52
C HIS A 172 8.65 4.11 -10.98
N TYR A 173 9.45 4.14 -9.93
CA TYR A 173 9.83 2.96 -9.16
C TYR A 173 9.56 3.25 -7.70
N PHE A 174 8.83 2.37 -7.04
CA PHE A 174 8.54 2.50 -5.62
C PHE A 174 8.25 1.14 -5.01
N LYS A 175 8.45 1.06 -3.70
CA LYS A 175 8.24 -0.17 -2.95
C LYS A 175 7.26 0.04 -1.83
N TYR A 176 6.44 -0.97 -1.60
CA TYR A 176 5.66 -1.08 -0.38
C TYR A 176 5.66 -2.52 0.08
N ALA A 177 5.29 -2.76 1.32
CA ALA A 177 5.25 -4.09 1.88
C ALA A 177 4.05 -4.25 2.80
N VAL A 178 3.51 -5.46 2.84
CA VAL A 178 2.50 -5.86 3.82
C VAL A 178 3.22 -6.67 4.89
N TYR A 179 3.18 -6.18 6.13
CA TYR A 179 3.77 -6.82 7.28
C TYR A 179 2.68 -7.32 8.25
N PRO A 180 2.36 -8.62 8.19
CA PRO A 180 1.52 -9.27 9.19
C PRO A 180 2.22 -9.37 10.55
N HIS A 181 1.51 -9.03 11.65
CA HIS A 181 2.03 -9.16 13.01
C HIS A 181 0.96 -9.61 14.02
N THR A 182 1.40 -9.97 15.22
CA THR A 182 0.53 -10.50 16.29
C THR A 182 0.26 -9.45 17.35
N GLY A 183 -0.99 -9.35 17.80
CA GLY A 183 -1.43 -8.40 18.81
C GLY A 183 -1.62 -6.97 18.26
N TYR A 184 -1.71 -6.03 19.20
CA TYR A 184 -1.82 -4.61 18.90
C TYR A 184 -0.50 -4.00 18.41
N PHE A 185 -0.58 -2.86 17.72
CA PHE A 185 0.56 -2.05 17.29
C PHE A 185 1.68 -1.92 18.34
N HIS A 186 1.36 -1.60 19.60
CA HIS A 186 2.35 -1.37 20.65
C HIS A 186 3.15 -2.63 21.05
N ALA A 187 2.63 -3.81 20.78
CA ALA A 187 3.29 -5.09 21.04
C ALA A 187 3.95 -5.67 19.78
N SER A 188 4.04 -4.90 18.70
CA SER A 188 4.50 -5.34 17.40
C SER A 188 5.86 -4.74 17.02
N ASP A 189 6.57 -5.42 16.13
CA ASP A 189 7.84 -4.95 15.55
C ASP A 189 7.63 -4.03 14.32
N VAL A 190 6.42 -3.50 14.12
CA VAL A 190 6.07 -2.69 12.92
C VAL A 190 7.03 -1.53 12.73
N VAL A 191 7.40 -0.83 13.80
CA VAL A 191 8.34 0.30 13.73
C VAL A 191 9.70 -0.18 13.22
N GLN A 192 10.25 -1.24 13.81
CA GLN A 192 11.54 -1.80 13.40
C GLN A 192 11.50 -2.26 11.93
N GLN A 193 10.45 -3.01 11.55
CA GLN A 193 10.27 -3.49 10.18
C GLN A 193 10.15 -2.36 9.16
N ALA A 194 9.48 -1.26 9.52
CA ALA A 194 9.38 -0.07 8.68
C ALA A 194 10.74 0.58 8.43
N TYR A 195 11.60 0.66 9.46
CA TYR A 195 12.97 1.16 9.31
C TYR A 195 13.85 0.22 8.50
N GLU A 196 13.82 -1.08 8.78
CA GLU A 196 14.56 -2.10 8.02
C GLU A 196 14.17 -2.14 6.54
N PHE A 197 12.90 -1.83 6.22
CA PHE A 197 12.43 -1.72 4.85
C PHE A 197 12.97 -0.47 4.13
N ASN A 198 13.17 0.62 4.86
CA ASN A 198 13.58 1.92 4.32
C ASN A 198 15.10 2.12 4.28
N VAL A 199 15.88 1.31 4.98
CA VAL A 199 17.33 1.44 5.08
C VAL A 199 18.01 0.40 4.19
N GLN A 200 18.73 0.87 3.18
CA GLN A 200 19.50 0.00 2.30
C GLN A 200 20.66 -0.67 3.05
N LEU A 201 20.79 -1.99 2.91
CA LEU A 201 21.98 -2.72 3.36
C LEU A 201 23.15 -2.43 2.42
N LEU A 202 24.23 -1.89 2.97
CA LEU A 202 25.47 -1.67 2.23
C LEU A 202 26.40 -2.87 2.46
N PRO A 203 26.80 -3.60 1.40
CA PRO A 203 27.83 -4.62 1.54
C PRO A 203 29.16 -3.95 1.90
N ARG A 204 29.93 -4.58 2.77
CA ARG A 204 31.24 -4.11 3.20
C ARG A 204 32.35 -4.62 2.30
#